data_AF-A0A2P2JNL8-F1
#
_entry.id   AF-A0A2P2JNL8-F1
#
_cell.length_a   1.000
_cell.length_b   1.000
_cell.length_c   1.000
_cell.angle_alpha   90.00
_cell.angle_beta   90.00
_cell.angle_gamma   90.00
#
_symmetry.space_group_name_H-M   'P 1'
#
loop_
_entity.id
_entity.type
_entity.pdbx_description
1 polymer ?
#
loop_
_entity_poly.entity_id
_entity_poly.type
_entity_poly.pdbx_seq_one_letter_code
_entity_poly.pdbx_strand_id
1 'polypeptide(L)'
;MRRNSLSGVRYSDEPAIFAWELMNEPRCASSSSAPVLQAWITEMSTFIKSLDHKHLVTVGLEGFYGLNTAKELKVNPGNWAASLGSDFIENSAIENIDFASVHAYPDSWIPHPDMEAKASFLSLWVDSHVSDGDTVLKKPVLFTEVGFHWHVSDQKELYDGDVLLKTVYDKIYESAKEGRAGAGALIWQLLVEGLEEYGDQFSVVPWHYPSLYKLIKEHSCRLKSLISKHKRERKLQHNDSCFYHL
;
A
#
# COMPACT_ATOMS: atom_id res chain seq x y z
N MET A 1 9.41 -3.11 25.92
CA MET A 1 9.73 -2.76 24.52
C MET A 1 11.21 -3.02 24.22
N ARG A 2 11.54 -3.52 23.03
CA ARG A 2 12.91 -3.95 22.65
C ARG A 2 13.87 -2.76 22.58
N ARG A 3 15.13 -3.00 22.97
CA ARG A 3 16.27 -2.13 22.70
C ARG A 3 17.16 -2.81 21.66
N ASN A 4 17.52 -2.09 20.60
CA ASN A 4 18.45 -2.57 19.58
C ASN A 4 19.80 -2.88 20.24
N SER A 5 20.34 -4.09 20.07
CA SER A 5 21.61 -4.49 20.67
C SER A 5 22.84 -3.90 19.97
N LEU A 6 22.68 -3.39 18.75
CA LEU A 6 23.73 -2.76 17.95
C LEU A 6 23.79 -1.24 18.18
N SER A 7 22.65 -0.53 18.02
CA SER A 7 22.60 0.92 18.20
C SER A 7 22.34 1.35 19.65
N GLY A 8 21.83 0.44 20.49
CA GLY A 8 21.37 0.77 21.84
C GLY A 8 20.06 1.56 21.87
N VAL A 9 19.44 1.91 20.73
CA VAL A 9 18.20 2.72 20.70
C VAL A 9 16.98 1.84 21.01
N ARG A 10 16.01 2.34 21.79
CA ARG A 10 14.72 1.63 21.99
C ARG A 10 13.91 1.74 20.70
N TYR A 11 13.15 0.71 20.35
CA TYR A 11 12.36 0.76 19.12
C TYR A 11 11.34 1.91 19.10
N SER A 12 10.70 2.26 20.23
CA SER A 12 9.85 3.47 20.31
C SER A 12 10.58 4.79 20.09
N ASP A 13 11.91 4.79 20.15
CA ASP A 13 12.73 5.98 19.98
C ASP A 13 13.52 5.95 18.64
N GLU A 14 13.32 4.92 17.81
CA GLU A 14 14.11 4.67 16.60
C GLU A 14 13.47 5.30 15.35
N PRO A 15 13.95 6.47 14.87
CA PRO A 15 13.33 7.16 13.72
C PRO A 15 13.44 6.39 12.39
N ALA A 16 14.23 5.31 12.33
CA ALA A 16 14.25 4.42 11.18
C ALA A 16 12.97 3.59 11.03
N ILE A 17 12.18 3.44 12.10
CA ILE A 17 10.85 2.81 12.05
C ILE A 17 9.86 3.85 11.54
N PHE A 18 9.15 3.54 10.47
CA PHE A 18 8.12 4.44 9.92
C PHE A 18 6.80 4.33 10.71
N ALA A 19 6.33 3.10 10.91
CA ALA A 19 5.05 2.81 11.54
C ALA A 19 5.03 1.41 12.18
N TRP A 20 4.07 1.22 13.08
CA TRP A 20 3.62 -0.10 13.53
C TRP A 20 2.38 -0.53 12.75
N GLU A 21 2.38 -1.75 12.23
CA GLU A 21 1.20 -2.38 11.66
C GLU A 21 0.64 -3.39 12.67
N LEU A 22 -0.69 -3.35 12.90
CA LEU A 22 -1.31 -4.24 13.89
C LEU A 22 -1.26 -5.70 13.46
N MET A 23 -1.64 -5.99 12.22
CA MET A 23 -1.73 -7.33 11.67
C MET A 23 -1.78 -7.26 10.15
N ASN A 24 -1.04 -8.14 9.49
CA ASN A 24 -1.16 -8.33 8.04
C ASN A 24 -2.52 -8.99 7.70
N GLU A 25 -3.28 -8.36 6.81
CA GLU A 25 -4.55 -8.85 6.24
C GLU A 25 -5.53 -9.43 7.29
N PRO A 26 -5.97 -8.65 8.30
CA PRO A 26 -6.85 -9.19 9.32
C PRO A 26 -8.23 -9.48 8.71
N ARG A 27 -8.60 -10.76 8.71
CA ARG A 27 -9.90 -11.25 8.24
C ARG A 27 -10.65 -11.96 9.36
N CYS A 28 -11.97 -11.92 9.29
CA CYS A 28 -12.88 -12.69 10.12
C CYS A 28 -13.59 -13.75 9.28
N ALA A 29 -13.62 -14.99 9.77
CA ALA A 29 -14.27 -16.12 9.08
C ALA A 29 -15.80 -15.97 8.94
N SER A 30 -16.42 -15.06 9.71
CA SER A 30 -17.84 -14.72 9.62
C SER A 30 -18.03 -13.21 9.66
N SER A 31 -18.93 -12.69 8.82
CA SER A 31 -19.28 -11.27 8.82
C SER A 31 -19.92 -10.81 10.15
N SER A 32 -20.48 -11.73 10.92
CA SER A 32 -20.97 -11.45 12.29
C SER A 32 -19.86 -11.05 13.26
N SER A 33 -18.59 -11.30 12.91
CA SER A 33 -17.42 -10.98 13.72
C SER A 33 -16.79 -9.64 13.37
N ALA A 34 -17.32 -8.89 12.39
CA ALA A 34 -16.84 -7.54 12.06
C ALA A 34 -16.76 -6.59 13.28
N PRO A 35 -17.77 -6.56 14.19
CA PRO A 35 -17.67 -5.74 15.40
C PRO A 35 -16.56 -6.17 16.36
N VAL A 36 -16.20 -7.47 16.36
CA VAL A 36 -15.10 -8.00 17.18
C VAL A 36 -13.76 -7.52 16.62
N LEU A 37 -13.59 -7.56 15.29
CA LEU A 37 -12.40 -7.01 14.65
C LEU A 37 -12.26 -5.51 14.92
N GLN A 38 -13.34 -4.74 14.77
CA GLN A 38 -13.33 -3.30 15.08
C GLN A 38 -12.92 -3.01 16.53
N ALA A 39 -13.48 -3.76 17.49
CA ALA A 39 -13.14 -3.63 18.90
C ALA A 39 -11.65 -3.96 19.15
N TRP A 40 -11.16 -5.03 18.54
CA TRP A 40 -9.76 -5.44 18.65
C TRP A 40 -8.80 -4.41 18.07
N ILE A 41 -9.09 -3.85 16.88
CA ILE A 41 -8.27 -2.79 16.27
C ILE A 41 -8.24 -1.56 17.18
N THR A 42 -9.39 -1.19 17.75
CA THR A 42 -9.50 -0.05 18.67
C THR A 42 -8.67 -0.27 19.93
N GLU A 43 -8.75 -1.45 20.54
CA GLU A 43 -7.99 -1.81 21.73
C GLU A 43 -6.48 -1.82 21.44
N MET A 44 -6.05 -2.51 20.38
CA MET A 44 -4.63 -2.70 20.09
C MET A 44 -3.94 -1.43 19.59
N SER A 45 -4.60 -0.62 18.77
CA SER A 45 -4.05 0.68 18.36
C SER A 45 -3.88 1.61 19.57
N THR A 46 -4.85 1.64 20.48
CA THR A 46 -4.76 2.39 21.75
C THR A 46 -3.62 1.88 22.63
N PHE A 47 -3.47 0.56 22.73
CA PHE A 47 -2.40 -0.06 23.50
C PHE A 47 -1.02 0.31 22.93
N ILE A 48 -0.81 0.19 21.62
CA ILE A 48 0.45 0.59 20.98
C ILE A 48 0.73 2.07 21.24
N LYS A 49 -0.25 2.95 21.01
CA LYS A 49 -0.07 4.39 21.25
C LYS A 49 0.27 4.69 22.71
N SER A 50 -0.24 3.93 23.69
CA SER A 50 0.13 4.10 25.11
C SER A 50 1.59 3.75 25.42
N LEU A 51 2.24 2.95 24.56
CA LEU A 51 3.64 2.56 24.70
C LEU A 51 4.56 3.41 23.81
N ASP A 52 4.05 3.88 22.67
CA ASP A 52 4.78 4.63 21.65
C ASP A 52 3.91 5.74 21.05
N HIS A 53 4.16 6.98 21.49
CA HIS A 53 3.47 8.17 20.99
C HIS A 53 4.18 8.83 19.80
N LYS A 54 5.29 8.27 19.30
CA LYS A 54 6.12 8.89 18.26
C LYS A 54 5.84 8.31 16.87
N HIS A 55 5.70 6.99 16.78
CA HIS A 55 5.51 6.33 15.49
C HIS A 55 4.04 6.33 15.05
N LEU A 56 3.87 6.25 13.74
CA LEU A 56 2.58 6.05 13.12
C LEU A 56 2.08 4.62 13.40
N VAL A 57 0.78 4.43 13.35
CA VAL A 57 0.10 3.14 13.50
C VAL A 57 -0.89 2.98 12.35
N THR A 58 -0.85 1.82 11.72
CA THR A 58 -1.86 1.39 10.75
C THR A 58 -2.36 -0.01 11.09
N VAL A 59 -3.44 -0.41 10.44
CA VAL A 59 -4.06 -1.71 10.70
C VAL A 59 -3.32 -2.82 9.95
N GLY A 60 -3.02 -2.64 8.66
CA GLY A 60 -2.57 -3.71 7.74
C GLY A 60 -3.72 -4.33 6.94
N LEU A 61 -4.76 -3.53 6.66
CA LEU A 61 -5.90 -3.95 5.84
C LEU A 61 -5.51 -4.11 4.38
N GLU A 62 -6.16 -5.09 3.74
CA GLU A 62 -6.22 -5.17 2.28
C GLU A 62 -7.02 -4.04 1.66
N GLY A 63 -7.95 -3.44 2.41
CA GLY A 63 -8.81 -2.34 1.95
C GLY A 63 -10.25 -2.75 1.59
N PHE A 64 -10.69 -3.98 1.89
CA PHE A 64 -12.07 -4.35 1.57
C PHE A 64 -13.11 -3.48 2.29
N TYR A 65 -14.14 -3.09 1.56
CA TYR A 65 -15.31 -2.42 2.12
C TYR A 65 -16.27 -3.44 2.72
N GLY A 66 -16.87 -3.12 3.87
CA GLY A 66 -17.84 -3.99 4.54
C GLY A 66 -19.20 -4.01 3.83
N LEU A 67 -20.11 -4.90 4.25
CA LEU A 67 -21.40 -5.15 3.57
C LEU A 67 -22.33 -3.93 3.46
N ASN A 68 -22.19 -2.95 4.35
CA ASN A 68 -23.02 -1.73 4.32
C ASN A 68 -22.43 -0.67 3.40
N THR A 69 -21.10 -0.56 3.35
CA THR A 69 -20.35 0.41 2.54
C THR A 69 -20.19 -0.07 1.09
N ALA A 70 -19.94 -1.37 0.89
CA ALA A 70 -19.73 -2.00 -0.42
C ALA A 70 -20.98 -2.06 -1.30
N LYS A 71 -22.19 -1.94 -0.72
CA LYS A 71 -23.44 -1.93 -1.50
C LYS A 71 -23.64 -0.64 -2.29
N GLU A 72 -23.06 0.46 -1.84
CA GLU A 72 -23.14 1.76 -2.51
C GLU A 72 -22.04 1.93 -3.56
N LEU A 73 -20.89 1.28 -3.36
CA LEU A 73 -19.70 1.38 -4.19
C LEU A 73 -19.27 -0.03 -4.64
N LYS A 74 -19.52 -0.40 -5.91
CA LYS A 74 -19.10 -1.69 -6.52
C LYS A 74 -17.57 -1.74 -6.73
N VAL A 75 -16.80 -1.59 -5.66
CA VAL A 75 -15.34 -1.43 -5.66
C VAL A 75 -14.62 -2.72 -5.27
N ASN A 76 -15.20 -3.51 -4.36
CA ASN A 76 -14.62 -4.79 -3.95
C ASN A 76 -14.41 -5.76 -5.13
N PRO A 77 -13.34 -6.58 -5.14
CA PRO A 77 -13.05 -7.53 -6.22
C PRO A 77 -14.11 -8.61 -6.38
N GLY A 78 -14.92 -8.86 -5.34
CA GLY A 78 -16.06 -9.74 -5.39
C GLY A 78 -16.90 -9.64 -4.12
N ASN A 79 -18.11 -10.20 -4.16
CA ASN A 79 -19.02 -10.22 -3.00
C ASN A 79 -18.41 -10.89 -1.76
N TRP A 80 -17.47 -11.83 -1.97
CA TRP A 80 -16.76 -12.52 -0.89
C TRP A 80 -15.92 -11.55 -0.05
N ALA A 81 -15.35 -10.50 -0.64
CA ALA A 81 -14.46 -9.58 0.06
C ALA A 81 -15.19 -8.86 1.21
N ALA A 82 -16.43 -8.43 0.98
CA ALA A 82 -17.26 -7.79 2.00
C ALA A 82 -17.65 -8.73 3.16
N SER A 83 -17.57 -10.06 2.96
CA SER A 83 -17.88 -11.05 4.01
C SER A 83 -16.71 -11.37 4.94
N LEU A 84 -15.52 -10.82 4.69
CA LEU A 84 -14.31 -11.07 5.49
C LEU A 84 -14.23 -10.21 6.75
N GLY A 85 -15.27 -9.42 7.04
CA GLY A 85 -15.44 -8.69 8.30
C GLY A 85 -14.58 -7.43 8.47
N SER A 86 -13.60 -7.19 7.61
CA SER A 86 -12.92 -5.90 7.49
C SER A 86 -13.81 -4.87 6.80
N ASP A 87 -13.68 -3.61 7.20
CA ASP A 87 -14.26 -2.46 6.52
C ASP A 87 -13.24 -1.32 6.51
N PHE A 88 -12.75 -0.98 5.31
CA PHE A 88 -11.75 0.06 5.11
C PHE A 88 -12.09 1.38 5.81
N ILE A 89 -13.35 1.83 5.74
CA ILE A 89 -13.77 3.10 6.33
C ILE A 89 -13.83 2.98 7.85
N GLU A 90 -14.58 2.00 8.36
CA GLU A 90 -14.82 1.88 9.80
C GLU A 90 -13.53 1.58 10.58
N ASN A 91 -12.70 0.67 10.05
CA ASN A 91 -11.45 0.28 10.67
C ASN A 91 -10.42 1.40 10.61
N SER A 92 -10.32 2.12 9.48
CA SER A 92 -9.34 3.21 9.34
C SER A 92 -9.78 4.51 10.00
N ALA A 93 -11.06 4.68 10.34
CA ALA A 93 -11.58 5.88 11.02
C ALA A 93 -11.17 5.97 12.50
N ILE A 94 -10.71 4.88 13.11
CA ILE A 94 -10.24 4.85 14.51
C ILE A 94 -9.17 5.93 14.74
N GLU A 95 -9.32 6.73 15.80
CA GLU A 95 -8.46 7.90 16.08
C GLU A 95 -6.97 7.54 16.13
N ASN A 96 -6.63 6.40 16.74
CA ASN A 96 -5.26 5.92 16.90
C ASN A 96 -4.67 5.26 15.65
N ILE A 97 -5.39 5.23 14.52
CA ILE A 97 -4.89 4.83 13.21
C ILE A 97 -4.50 6.09 12.45
N ASP A 98 -3.21 6.27 12.13
CA ASP A 98 -2.70 7.52 11.56
C ASP A 98 -2.81 7.56 10.03
N PHE A 99 -2.79 6.40 9.36
CA PHE A 99 -2.97 6.28 7.92
C PHE A 99 -3.66 4.96 7.58
N ALA A 100 -4.36 4.95 6.44
CA ALA A 100 -5.05 3.77 5.95
C ALA A 100 -4.14 2.97 5.02
N SER A 101 -4.08 1.65 5.22
CA SER A 101 -3.36 0.71 4.36
C SER A 101 -4.32 0.05 3.38
N VAL A 102 -3.82 -0.24 2.17
CA VAL A 102 -4.57 -0.92 1.10
C VAL A 102 -3.63 -1.86 0.38
N HIS A 103 -4.09 -3.06 0.04
CA HIS A 103 -3.36 -4.02 -0.80
C HIS A 103 -3.97 -4.04 -2.21
N ALA A 104 -3.25 -4.60 -3.18
CA ALA A 104 -3.73 -4.76 -4.53
C ALA A 104 -3.17 -6.03 -5.18
N TYR A 105 -4.02 -7.03 -5.36
CA TYR A 105 -3.68 -8.31 -6.00
C TYR A 105 -4.71 -8.69 -7.08
N PRO A 106 -4.80 -7.93 -8.20
CA PRO A 106 -5.78 -8.21 -9.25
C PRO A 106 -5.68 -9.64 -9.80
N ASP A 107 -4.48 -10.19 -9.95
CA ASP A 107 -4.28 -11.55 -10.46
C ASP A 107 -4.85 -12.65 -9.56
N SER A 108 -4.89 -12.42 -8.24
CA SER A 108 -5.45 -13.36 -7.28
C SER A 108 -6.94 -13.12 -7.03
N TRP A 109 -7.35 -11.86 -6.94
CA TRP A 109 -8.71 -11.51 -6.55
C TRP A 109 -9.71 -11.61 -7.72
N ILE A 110 -9.26 -11.31 -8.93
CA ILE A 110 -10.02 -11.41 -10.18
C ILE A 110 -9.20 -12.15 -11.25
N PRO A 111 -9.05 -13.48 -11.14
CA PRO A 111 -8.13 -14.24 -11.99
C PRO A 111 -8.60 -14.41 -13.45
N HIS A 112 -9.91 -14.29 -13.71
CA HIS A 112 -10.51 -14.62 -15.01
C HIS A 112 -10.55 -13.47 -16.04
N PRO A 113 -10.79 -12.19 -15.64
CA PRO A 113 -10.79 -11.08 -16.60
C PRO A 113 -9.45 -10.89 -17.31
N ASP A 114 -9.50 -10.25 -18.47
CA ASP A 114 -8.31 -9.84 -19.21
C ASP A 114 -7.58 -8.66 -18.55
N MET A 115 -6.46 -8.28 -19.14
CA MET A 115 -5.60 -7.23 -18.60
C MET A 115 -6.24 -5.84 -18.59
N GLU A 116 -7.09 -5.53 -19.57
CA GLU A 116 -7.80 -4.26 -19.61
C GLU A 116 -8.80 -4.17 -18.45
N ALA A 117 -9.53 -5.26 -18.20
CA ALA A 117 -10.46 -5.35 -17.08
C ALA A 117 -9.73 -5.31 -15.72
N LYS A 118 -8.57 -5.98 -15.58
CA LYS A 118 -7.74 -5.91 -14.37
C LYS A 118 -7.19 -4.51 -14.11
N ALA A 119 -6.69 -3.83 -15.15
CA ALA A 119 -6.22 -2.46 -15.04
C ALA A 119 -7.35 -1.48 -14.70
N SER A 120 -8.54 -1.68 -15.27
CA SER A 120 -9.73 -0.88 -14.98
C SER A 120 -10.20 -1.07 -13.53
N PHE A 121 -10.25 -2.32 -13.06
CA PHE A 121 -10.52 -2.63 -11.66
C PHE A 121 -9.50 -1.93 -10.75
N LEU A 122 -8.21 -2.06 -11.03
CA LEU A 122 -7.15 -1.48 -10.21
C LEU A 122 -7.21 0.05 -10.20
N SER A 123 -7.53 0.68 -11.33
CA SER A 123 -7.75 2.13 -11.39
C SER A 123 -8.91 2.56 -10.49
N LEU A 124 -10.04 1.87 -10.56
CA LEU A 124 -11.21 2.14 -9.71
C LEU A 124 -10.86 1.92 -8.23
N TRP A 125 -10.16 0.82 -7.93
CA TRP A 125 -9.70 0.48 -6.60
C TRP A 125 -8.86 1.61 -6.00
N VAL A 126 -7.86 2.12 -6.72
CA VAL A 126 -7.04 3.24 -6.24
C VAL A 126 -7.85 4.53 -6.08
N ASP A 127 -8.65 4.90 -7.08
CA ASP A 127 -9.45 6.13 -7.05
C ASP A 127 -10.42 6.16 -5.86
N SER A 128 -11.12 5.05 -5.59
CA SER A 128 -12.09 4.96 -4.50
C SER A 128 -11.42 5.11 -3.13
N HIS A 129 -10.33 4.38 -2.87
CA HIS A 129 -9.64 4.46 -1.59
C HIS A 129 -9.03 5.84 -1.34
N VAL A 130 -8.40 6.43 -2.35
CA VAL A 130 -7.86 7.79 -2.25
C VAL A 130 -8.97 8.80 -2.00
N SER A 131 -10.09 8.69 -2.72
CA SER A 131 -11.25 9.57 -2.54
C SER A 131 -11.82 9.48 -1.11
N ASP A 132 -11.90 8.28 -0.55
CA ASP A 132 -12.37 8.10 0.82
C ASP A 132 -11.35 8.58 1.86
N GLY A 133 -10.05 8.39 1.60
CA GLY A 133 -8.97 9.02 2.35
C GLY A 133 -9.14 10.55 2.44
N ASP A 134 -9.46 11.18 1.31
CA ASP A 134 -9.67 12.63 1.20
C ASP A 134 -10.96 13.10 1.86
N THR A 135 -12.07 12.42 1.58
CA THR A 135 -13.42 12.97 1.82
C THR A 135 -14.01 12.48 3.12
N VAL A 136 -13.73 11.23 3.51
CA VAL A 136 -14.31 10.56 4.68
C VAL A 136 -13.30 10.50 5.82
N LEU A 137 -12.14 9.88 5.60
CA LEU A 137 -11.18 9.57 6.67
C LEU A 137 -10.34 10.78 7.08
N LYS A 138 -10.05 11.70 6.15
CA LYS A 138 -9.07 12.78 6.31
C LYS A 138 -7.69 12.24 6.70
N LYS A 139 -7.31 11.10 6.13
CA LYS A 139 -6.06 10.39 6.43
C LYS A 139 -5.34 10.02 5.14
N PRO A 140 -3.99 9.96 5.15
CA PRO A 140 -3.22 9.41 4.03
C PRO A 140 -3.61 7.95 3.77
N VAL A 141 -3.55 7.56 2.50
CA VAL A 141 -3.80 6.19 2.03
C VAL A 141 -2.51 5.68 1.39
N LEU A 142 -1.97 4.61 1.95
CA LEU A 142 -0.76 3.96 1.48
C LEU A 142 -1.10 2.58 0.91
N PHE A 143 -0.70 2.32 -0.33
CA PHE A 143 -0.79 0.99 -0.90
C PHE A 143 0.38 0.15 -0.39
N THR A 144 0.19 -0.57 0.72
CA THR A 144 1.27 -1.27 1.44
C THR A 144 1.67 -2.58 0.77
N GLU A 145 0.84 -3.10 -0.14
CA GLU A 145 1.20 -4.21 -1.03
C GLU A 145 0.58 -4.01 -2.41
N VAL A 146 1.40 -4.13 -3.45
CA VAL A 146 0.97 -4.19 -4.85
C VAL A 146 1.68 -5.37 -5.49
N GLY A 147 0.93 -6.41 -5.81
CA GLY A 147 1.46 -7.65 -6.37
C GLY A 147 0.73 -8.08 -7.63
N PHE A 148 1.49 -8.69 -8.54
CA PHE A 148 1.03 -9.25 -9.81
C PHE A 148 1.97 -10.40 -10.21
N HIS A 149 1.49 -11.36 -10.98
CA HIS A 149 2.25 -12.57 -11.28
C HIS A 149 3.47 -12.26 -12.14
N TRP A 150 4.66 -12.71 -11.71
CA TRP A 150 5.91 -12.58 -12.47
C TRP A 150 6.33 -13.85 -13.19
N HIS A 151 5.69 -14.99 -12.88
CA HIS A 151 6.10 -16.27 -13.46
C HIS A 151 5.68 -16.35 -14.91
N VAL A 152 6.67 -16.05 -15.74
CA VAL A 152 6.51 -15.88 -17.16
C VAL A 152 7.08 -17.08 -17.89
N SER A 153 6.19 -17.87 -18.46
CA SER A 153 6.57 -18.76 -19.57
C SER A 153 6.59 -18.01 -20.92
N ASP A 154 6.04 -16.78 -20.99
CA ASP A 154 5.92 -15.97 -22.20
C ASP A 154 6.03 -14.44 -21.97
N GLN A 155 6.94 -13.75 -22.68
CA GLN A 155 7.29 -12.32 -22.52
C GLN A 155 6.09 -11.35 -22.36
N LYS A 156 4.91 -11.72 -22.88
CA LYS A 156 3.65 -10.99 -22.69
C LYS A 156 3.28 -10.74 -21.22
N GLU A 157 3.45 -11.72 -20.34
CA GLU A 157 3.05 -11.64 -18.92
C GLU A 157 3.89 -10.60 -18.13
N LEU A 158 5.11 -10.28 -18.58
CA LEU A 158 5.93 -9.22 -17.96
C LEU A 158 5.39 -7.83 -18.27
N TYR A 159 4.95 -7.58 -19.52
CA TYR A 159 4.37 -6.30 -19.91
C TYR A 159 3.06 -6.04 -19.18
N ASP A 160 2.31 -7.09 -18.87
CA ASP A 160 1.08 -7.04 -18.13
C ASP A 160 1.30 -6.57 -16.67
N GLY A 161 2.36 -7.06 -16.02
CA GLY A 161 2.79 -6.59 -14.69
C GLY A 161 3.19 -5.11 -14.66
N ASP A 162 3.98 -4.67 -15.64
CA ASP A 162 4.36 -3.26 -15.78
C ASP A 162 3.12 -2.35 -15.93
N VAL A 163 2.10 -2.79 -16.67
CA VAL A 163 0.84 -2.04 -16.84
C VAL A 163 0.11 -1.90 -15.50
N LEU A 164 -0.04 -2.98 -14.73
CA LEU A 164 -0.74 -2.95 -13.44
C LEU A 164 -0.02 -2.05 -12.43
N LEU A 165 1.30 -2.20 -12.29
CA LEU A 165 2.08 -1.36 -11.39
C LEU A 165 2.03 0.10 -11.80
N LYS A 166 2.15 0.38 -13.11
CA LYS A 166 2.11 1.74 -13.64
C LYS A 166 0.75 2.39 -13.37
N THR A 167 -0.36 1.66 -13.45
CA THR A 167 -1.69 2.17 -13.09
C THR A 167 -1.71 2.69 -11.66
N VAL A 168 -1.20 1.93 -10.68
CA VAL A 168 -1.15 2.38 -9.28
C VAL A 168 -0.23 3.58 -9.13
N TYR A 169 0.98 3.50 -9.69
CA TYR A 169 1.99 4.56 -9.59
C TYR A 169 1.54 5.90 -10.18
N ASP A 170 0.87 5.89 -11.34
CA ASP A 170 0.37 7.11 -11.95
C ASP A 170 -0.75 7.74 -11.12
N LYS A 171 -1.68 6.94 -10.59
CA LYS A 171 -2.77 7.42 -9.74
C LYS A 171 -2.26 8.00 -8.42
N ILE A 172 -1.32 7.32 -7.76
CA ILE A 172 -0.67 7.82 -6.56
C ILE A 172 0.09 9.12 -6.83
N TYR A 173 0.82 9.20 -7.95
CA TYR A 173 1.53 10.42 -8.31
C TYR A 173 0.58 11.60 -8.56
N GLU A 174 -0.51 11.40 -9.31
CA GLU A 174 -1.48 12.48 -9.57
C GLU A 174 -2.18 12.91 -8.28
N SER A 175 -2.56 11.96 -7.42
CA SER A 175 -3.08 12.26 -6.07
C SER A 175 -2.09 13.12 -5.27
N ALA A 176 -0.83 12.68 -5.16
CA ALA A 176 0.19 13.41 -4.40
C ALA A 176 0.47 14.81 -4.98
N LYS A 177 0.44 14.94 -6.31
CA LYS A 177 0.62 16.21 -7.02
C LYS A 177 -0.50 17.20 -6.75
N GLU A 178 -1.73 16.69 -6.57
CA GLU A 178 -2.91 17.49 -6.21
C GLU A 178 -3.03 17.72 -4.69
N GLY A 179 -2.13 17.16 -3.87
CA GLY A 179 -2.19 17.26 -2.41
C GLY A 179 -3.31 16.42 -1.79
N ARG A 180 -3.71 15.34 -2.47
CA ARG A 180 -4.76 14.40 -2.06
C ARG A 180 -4.17 13.21 -1.26
N ALA A 181 -5.03 12.35 -0.74
CA ALA A 181 -4.70 11.35 0.28
C ALA A 181 -3.75 10.23 -0.18
N GLY A 182 -3.64 9.94 -1.48
CA GLY A 182 -2.72 8.93 -2.01
C GLY A 182 -1.26 9.26 -1.70
N ALA A 183 -0.66 8.48 -0.81
CA ALA A 183 0.60 8.82 -0.14
C ALA A 183 1.81 7.99 -0.60
N GLY A 184 1.59 6.89 -1.32
CA GLY A 184 2.65 6.02 -1.79
C GLY A 184 2.15 4.61 -2.14
N ALA A 185 3.07 3.78 -2.63
CA ALA A 185 2.83 2.38 -2.91
C ALA A 185 4.11 1.55 -2.67
N LEU A 186 3.97 0.33 -2.17
CA LEU A 186 5.03 -0.65 -1.94
C LEU A 186 4.76 -1.89 -2.79
N ILE A 187 5.79 -2.38 -3.49
CA ILE A 187 5.68 -3.60 -4.32
C ILE A 187 5.83 -4.83 -3.43
N TRP A 188 4.95 -5.82 -3.63
CA TRP A 188 5.11 -7.16 -3.11
C TRP A 188 5.60 -8.09 -4.24
N GLN A 189 6.77 -8.71 -4.13
CA GLN A 189 7.87 -8.36 -3.22
C GLN A 189 9.21 -8.33 -3.94
N LEU A 190 10.10 -7.45 -3.48
CA LEU A 190 11.46 -7.37 -4.01
C LEU A 190 12.32 -8.45 -3.34
N LEU A 191 13.02 -9.23 -4.16
CA LEU A 191 14.02 -10.19 -3.70
C LEU A 191 15.43 -9.66 -3.88
N VAL A 192 16.33 -10.22 -3.07
CA VAL A 192 17.77 -10.12 -3.26
C VAL A 192 18.19 -11.26 -4.20
N GLU A 193 19.02 -10.94 -5.18
CA GLU A 193 19.59 -11.94 -6.11
C GLU A 193 20.26 -13.09 -5.36
N GLY A 194 19.95 -14.32 -5.78
CA GLY A 194 20.39 -15.55 -5.13
C GLY A 194 19.46 -16.06 -4.01
N LEU A 195 18.37 -15.36 -3.70
CA LEU A 195 17.35 -15.78 -2.72
C LEU A 195 16.00 -16.11 -3.37
N GLU A 196 15.98 -16.44 -4.66
CA GLU A 196 14.77 -16.71 -5.44
C GLU A 196 13.97 -17.91 -4.90
N GLU A 197 14.62 -18.85 -4.20
CA GLU A 197 13.99 -20.00 -3.56
C GLU A 197 13.05 -19.64 -2.40
N TYR A 198 13.16 -18.42 -1.85
CA TYR A 198 12.27 -17.90 -0.81
C TYR A 198 11.12 -17.07 -1.40
N GLY A 199 11.07 -16.92 -2.72
CA GLY A 199 10.04 -16.19 -3.43
C GLY A 199 8.72 -16.95 -3.57
N ASP A 200 7.69 -16.17 -3.85
CA ASP A 200 6.38 -16.61 -4.32
C ASP A 200 6.16 -16.13 -5.78
N GLN A 201 4.95 -16.34 -6.30
CA GLN A 201 4.59 -15.91 -7.65
C GLN A 201 4.59 -14.39 -7.88
N PHE A 202 4.74 -13.59 -6.83
CA PHE A 202 4.80 -12.14 -6.83
C PHE A 202 6.22 -11.60 -6.57
N SER A 203 7.19 -12.50 -6.43
CA SER A 203 8.54 -12.13 -6.07
C SER A 203 9.39 -11.79 -7.29
N VAL A 204 10.16 -10.70 -7.20
CA VAL A 204 10.98 -10.21 -8.31
C VAL A 204 12.33 -9.68 -7.84
N VAL A 205 13.41 -10.08 -8.54
CA VAL A 205 14.70 -9.40 -8.46
C VAL A 205 14.67 -8.25 -9.49
N PRO A 206 14.56 -6.98 -9.07
CA PRO A 206 14.13 -5.92 -9.97
C PRO A 206 15.10 -5.67 -11.12
N TRP A 207 16.42 -5.84 -10.93
CA TRP A 207 17.41 -5.63 -12.00
C TRP A 207 17.46 -6.73 -13.06
N HIS A 208 16.82 -7.89 -12.83
CA HIS A 208 16.61 -8.89 -13.90
C HIS A 208 15.55 -8.44 -14.90
N TYR A 209 14.73 -7.43 -14.55
CA TYR A 209 13.65 -6.89 -15.37
C TYR A 209 13.85 -5.38 -15.59
N PRO A 210 14.63 -4.97 -16.62
CA PRO A 210 15.01 -3.57 -16.81
C PRO A 210 13.84 -2.58 -16.95
N SER A 211 12.72 -2.99 -17.53
CA SER A 211 11.52 -2.15 -17.67
C SER A 211 10.89 -1.83 -16.32
N LEU A 212 10.73 -2.85 -15.47
CA LEU A 212 10.26 -2.71 -14.09
C LEU A 212 11.20 -1.83 -13.27
N TYR A 213 12.51 -2.12 -13.28
CA TYR A 213 13.48 -1.35 -12.53
C TYR A 213 13.43 0.13 -12.91
N LYS A 214 13.29 0.41 -14.21
CA LYS A 214 13.10 1.76 -14.73
C LYS A 214 11.80 2.38 -14.21
N LEU A 215 10.68 1.66 -14.24
CA LEU A 215 9.38 2.13 -13.75
C LEU A 215 9.43 2.51 -12.26
N ILE A 216 10.02 1.66 -11.41
CA ILE A 216 10.21 1.91 -9.97
C ILE A 216 11.05 3.17 -9.76
N LYS A 217 12.19 3.27 -10.47
CA LYS A 217 13.08 4.43 -10.37
C LYS A 217 12.38 5.72 -10.80
N GLU A 218 11.69 5.70 -11.94
CA GLU A 218 10.98 6.87 -12.47
C GLU A 218 9.86 7.34 -11.54
N HIS A 219 9.05 6.43 -11.00
CA HIS A 219 8.01 6.77 -10.05
C HIS A 219 8.58 7.39 -8.76
N SER A 220 9.62 6.76 -8.20
CA SER A 220 10.34 7.28 -7.02
C SER A 220 10.85 8.70 -7.24
N CYS A 221 11.42 8.97 -8.42
CA CYS A 221 11.95 10.28 -8.79
C CYS A 221 10.85 11.32 -9.02
N ARG A 222 9.73 10.92 -9.63
CA ARG A 222 8.55 11.76 -9.81
C ARG A 222 8.01 12.23 -8.45
N LEU A 223 7.81 11.32 -7.49
CA LEU A 223 7.35 11.68 -6.14
C LEU A 223 8.36 12.57 -5.40
N LYS A 224 9.66 12.25 -5.46
CA LYS A 224 10.72 13.09 -4.87
C LYS A 224 10.70 14.51 -5.42
N SER A 225 10.39 14.68 -6.72
CA SER A 225 10.31 16.00 -7.35
C SER A 225 9.17 16.86 -6.81
N LEU A 226 8.06 16.26 -6.36
CA LEU A 226 6.95 16.98 -5.73
C LEU A 226 7.37 17.52 -4.36
N ILE A 227 8.09 16.71 -3.57
CA ILE A 227 8.62 17.11 -2.26
C ILE A 227 9.67 18.20 -2.40
N SER A 228 10.54 18.12 -3.42
CA SER A 228 11.58 19.12 -3.65
C SER A 228 11.05 20.45 -4.19
N LYS A 229 9.93 20.46 -4.93
CA LYS A 229 9.20 21.68 -5.28
C LYS A 229 8.65 22.38 -4.04
N HIS A 230 8.03 21.64 -3.12
CA HIS A 230 7.59 22.18 -1.82
C HIS A 230 8.76 22.66 -0.95
N LYS A 231 9.92 21.97 -0.99
CA LYS A 231 11.13 22.37 -0.27
C LYS A 231 11.95 23.47 -0.96
N ARG A 232 11.78 23.76 -2.25
CA ARG A 232 12.49 24.85 -2.94
C ARG A 232 12.04 26.25 -2.47
N GLU A 233 10.93 26.35 -1.75
CA GLU A 233 10.58 27.52 -0.93
C GLU A 233 11.43 27.62 0.37
N ARG A 234 12.28 26.62 0.67
CA ARG A 234 13.18 26.53 1.83
C ARG A 234 14.54 25.84 1.50
N LYS A 235 15.34 26.45 0.59
CA LYS A 235 16.78 26.21 0.29
C LYS A 235 17.27 24.77 -0.10
N LEU A 236 18.32 24.76 -0.96
CA LEU A 236 18.86 23.65 -1.78
C LEU A 236 20.05 22.86 -1.20
N GLN A 237 20.26 21.61 -1.68
CA GLN A 237 21.51 20.88 -2.09
C GLN A 237 21.22 19.34 -2.15
N HIS A 238 21.89 18.40 -2.85
CA HIS A 238 22.65 18.23 -4.11
C HIS A 238 22.79 16.69 -4.35
N ASN A 239 23.23 16.24 -5.54
CA ASN A 239 23.44 14.85 -6.01
C ASN A 239 22.27 13.85 -5.89
N ASP A 240 21.49 13.72 -6.96
CA ASP A 240 20.35 12.80 -7.01
C ASP A 240 20.43 11.82 -8.17
N SER A 241 20.29 10.52 -7.88
CA SER A 241 20.23 9.42 -8.87
C SER A 241 19.08 9.58 -9.87
N CYS A 242 18.14 10.48 -9.59
CA CYS A 242 17.03 10.87 -10.44
C CYS A 242 17.41 11.77 -11.64
N PHE A 243 18.61 12.35 -11.66
CA PHE A 243 19.05 13.25 -12.74
C PHE A 243 20.12 12.66 -13.66
N TYR A 244 20.56 11.43 -13.39
CA TYR A 244 21.52 10.70 -14.24
C TYR A 244 20.76 9.56 -14.94
N HIS A 245 20.68 9.65 -16.28
CA HIS A 245 20.03 8.70 -17.21
C HIS A 245 18.54 8.92 -17.52
N LEU A 246 18.19 10.10 -18.01
CA LEU A 246 17.11 10.25 -19.00
C LEU A 246 17.72 10.23 -20.41
#